data_AF-A0A7S2MKC6-F1
#
_entry.id   AF-A0A7S2MKC6-F1
#
_cell.length_a   1.000
_cell.length_b   1.000
_cell.length_c   1.000
_cell.angle_alpha   90.00
_cell.angle_beta   90.00
_cell.angle_gamma   90.00
#
_symmetry.space_group_name_H-M   'P 1'
#
loop_
_entity.id
_entity.type
_entity.pdbx_description
1 polymer ?
#
loop_
_entity_poly.entity_id
_entity_poly.type
_entity_poly.pdbx_seq_one_letter_code
_entity_poly.pdbx_strand_id
1 'polypeptide(L)'
;MDEHLLDHYMYYALVALQNPQPKIRVAGLSILVTVTSSSEEHCMGVLPLLPSFTELVHDRWWEVQAQLILLASQLLHHAATRGSTEPQDEEAVEALLLIVSRLFGAPGTSKIVLQVGLCALVRNLRLYPSLLPAYVAVLLRQPAGLRQRLLTKADDGSAPPPRRLAYVMGTSSRLYEECCISESWPALEVGRTLAGQGEASQLAHFEPEHLEVLMACLPDPGVDLDDEWLAVFEKVKAYVFVALVDPALHHGATDVVRRFWLSRPQAAALRAIEASKKTLLQTLRINYGDTGHTRVHEAALLAFLREMRDHGGAIAEMLQAVVDQFREAHNVEFQRSSLDALFE
;
A
#
# COMPACT_ATOMS: atom_id res chain seq x y z
N MET A 1 11.91 35.60 9.16
CA MET A 1 12.69 35.24 10.37
C MET A 1 14.00 36.00 10.28
N ASP A 2 14.65 36.35 11.38
CA ASP A 2 16.00 36.95 11.31
C ASP A 2 16.98 35.87 10.79
N GLU A 3 17.69 36.14 9.69
CA GLU A 3 18.63 35.19 9.05
C GLU A 3 19.70 34.72 10.06
N HIS A 4 20.18 35.63 10.91
CA HIS A 4 21.14 35.26 11.94
C HIS A 4 20.57 34.28 12.96
N LEU A 5 19.29 34.41 13.30
CA LEU A 5 18.62 33.49 14.22
C LEU A 5 18.48 32.10 13.60
N LEU A 6 18.19 32.02 12.31
CA LEU A 6 18.13 30.75 11.57
C LEU A 6 19.50 30.04 11.58
N ASP A 7 20.57 30.76 11.28
CA ASP A 7 21.94 30.22 11.31
C ASP A 7 22.29 29.67 12.69
N HIS A 8 21.88 30.35 13.76
CA HIS A 8 22.05 29.85 15.13
C HIS A 8 21.26 28.55 15.35
N TYR A 9 20.01 28.46 14.89
CA TYR A 9 19.22 27.22 15.00
C TYR A 9 19.85 26.07 14.23
N MET A 10 20.32 26.30 13.00
CA MET A 10 21.00 25.26 12.21
C MET A 10 22.31 24.83 12.87
N TYR A 11 23.13 25.78 13.33
CA TYR A 11 24.38 25.50 14.04
C TYR A 11 24.15 24.64 15.28
N TYR A 12 23.23 25.04 16.17
CA TYR A 12 22.95 24.28 17.38
C TYR A 12 22.28 22.93 17.10
N ALA A 13 21.46 22.83 16.05
CA ALA A 13 20.93 21.55 15.62
C ALA A 13 22.04 20.58 15.23
N LEU A 14 23.04 21.02 14.45
CA LEU A 14 24.20 20.20 14.07
C LEU A 14 25.05 19.78 15.26
N VAL A 15 25.34 20.71 16.18
CA VAL A 15 26.05 20.40 17.44
C VAL A 15 25.27 19.35 18.25
N ALA A 16 23.94 19.46 18.27
CA ALA A 16 23.08 18.50 18.95
C ALA A 16 23.14 17.09 18.32
N LEU A 17 23.33 16.95 17.00
CA LEU A 17 23.46 15.64 16.33
C LEU A 17 24.69 14.85 16.76
N GLN A 18 25.76 15.54 17.19
CA GLN A 18 26.98 14.90 17.68
C GLN A 18 26.93 14.55 19.17
N ASN A 19 25.85 14.91 19.87
CA ASN A 19 25.74 14.68 21.31
C ASN A 19 25.52 13.19 21.63
N PRO A 20 26.18 12.62 22.65
CA PRO A 20 25.98 11.22 23.05
C PRO A 20 24.56 10.93 23.53
N GLN A 21 23.83 11.92 24.04
CA GLN A 21 22.46 11.73 24.53
C GLN A 21 21.45 11.72 23.36
N PRO A 22 20.67 10.65 23.18
CA PRO A 22 19.74 10.52 22.05
C PRO A 22 18.66 11.60 22.03
N LYS A 23 18.17 12.04 23.20
CA LYS A 23 17.17 13.12 23.31
C LYS A 23 17.67 14.43 22.68
N ILE A 24 18.96 14.73 22.82
CA ILE A 24 19.56 15.93 22.24
C ILE A 24 19.65 15.79 20.72
N ARG A 25 20.05 14.61 20.21
CA ARG A 25 20.04 14.34 18.76
C ARG A 25 18.63 14.43 18.14
N VAL A 26 17.63 13.86 18.82
CA VAL A 26 16.21 13.98 18.43
C VAL A 26 15.77 15.44 18.38
N ALA A 27 16.13 16.24 19.39
CA ALA A 27 15.82 17.67 19.41
C ALA A 27 16.49 18.41 18.23
N GLY A 28 17.75 18.10 17.92
CA GLY A 28 18.47 18.63 16.76
C GLY A 28 17.77 18.34 15.44
N LEU A 29 17.44 17.07 15.17
CA LEU A 29 16.69 16.70 13.96
C LEU A 29 15.31 17.34 13.91
N SER A 30 14.61 17.43 15.05
CA SER A 30 13.28 18.03 15.09
C SER A 30 13.31 19.54 14.81
N ILE A 31 14.36 20.25 15.24
CA ILE A 31 14.60 21.65 14.84
C ILE A 31 14.76 21.71 13.32
N LEU A 32 15.59 20.85 12.73
CA LEU A 32 15.80 20.82 11.28
C LEU A 32 14.50 20.54 10.51
N VAL A 33 13.69 19.55 10.94
CA VAL A 33 12.36 19.27 10.37
C VAL A 33 11.44 20.50 10.43
N THR A 34 11.48 21.25 11.54
CA THR A 34 10.67 22.47 11.70
C THR A 34 11.16 23.58 10.77
N VAL A 35 12.48 23.74 10.66
CA VAL A 35 13.13 24.72 9.79
C VAL A 35 12.82 24.44 8.32
N THR A 36 12.99 23.21 7.86
CA THR A 36 12.69 22.80 6.47
C THR A 36 11.24 22.99 6.12
N SER A 37 10.32 22.81 7.08
CA SER A 37 8.88 23.04 6.88
C SER A 37 8.50 24.52 6.78
N SER A 38 9.39 25.46 7.15
CA SER A 38 9.04 26.87 7.31
C SER A 38 9.12 27.68 6.01
N SER A 39 10.14 27.43 5.18
CA SER A 39 10.29 28.06 3.86
C SER A 39 11.23 27.24 2.95
N GLU A 40 11.12 27.47 1.64
CA GLU A 40 11.98 26.84 0.64
C GLU A 40 13.46 27.24 0.83
N GLU A 41 13.72 28.53 1.08
CA GLU A 41 15.06 29.04 1.36
C GLU A 41 15.72 28.37 2.57
N HIS A 42 14.94 28.14 3.63
CA HIS A 42 15.45 27.43 4.81
C HIS A 42 15.73 25.96 4.51
N CYS A 43 14.92 25.31 3.66
CA CYS A 43 15.20 23.97 3.19
C CYS A 43 16.54 23.91 2.44
N MET A 44 16.85 24.91 1.62
CA MET A 44 18.12 25.02 0.91
C MET A 44 19.32 25.14 1.84
N GLY A 45 19.17 25.82 2.97
CA GLY A 45 20.21 25.89 4.01
C GLY A 45 20.54 24.53 4.64
N VAL A 46 19.61 23.56 4.61
CA VAL A 46 19.77 22.25 5.23
C VAL A 46 20.38 21.20 4.29
N LEU A 47 20.17 21.29 2.98
CA LEU A 47 20.69 20.31 2.01
C LEU A 47 22.22 20.13 2.07
N PRO A 48 23.06 21.18 2.18
CA PRO A 48 24.51 21.03 2.32
C PRO A 48 24.94 20.24 3.56
N LEU A 49 24.04 20.06 4.53
CA LEU A 49 24.30 19.35 5.79
C LEU A 49 24.06 17.83 5.66
N LEU A 50 23.55 17.35 4.53
CA LEU A 50 23.22 15.94 4.28
C LEU A 50 24.32 14.93 4.68
N PRO A 51 25.62 15.17 4.44
CA PRO A 51 26.67 14.24 4.87
C PRO A 51 26.65 13.95 6.38
N SER A 52 26.17 14.89 7.19
CA SER A 52 26.05 14.74 8.65
C SER A 52 24.90 13.81 9.07
N PHE A 53 23.97 13.50 8.16
CA PHE A 53 22.78 12.71 8.46
C PHE A 53 22.94 11.22 8.10
N THR A 54 23.83 10.90 7.17
CA THR A 54 24.00 9.53 6.64
C THR A 54 24.31 8.50 7.73
N GLU A 55 25.14 8.84 8.71
CA GLU A 55 25.50 7.93 9.81
C GLU A 55 24.35 7.71 10.81
N LEU A 56 23.37 8.62 10.86
CA LEU A 56 22.23 8.53 11.78
C LEU A 56 21.26 7.40 11.42
N VAL A 57 21.37 6.80 10.23
CA VAL A 57 20.62 5.58 9.88
C VAL A 57 20.98 4.41 10.80
N HIS A 58 22.18 4.41 11.37
CA HIS A 58 22.68 3.40 12.30
C HIS A 58 22.50 3.79 13.78
N ASP A 59 21.77 4.87 14.06
CA ASP A 59 21.52 5.27 15.44
C ASP A 59 20.74 4.18 16.18
N ARG A 60 21.16 3.91 17.42
CA ARG A 60 20.54 2.88 18.27
C ARG A 60 19.16 3.29 18.76
N TRP A 61 18.84 4.59 18.72
CA TRP A 61 17.57 5.12 19.20
C TRP A 61 16.59 5.32 18.05
N TRP A 62 15.48 4.60 18.09
CA TRP A 62 14.46 4.62 17.04
C TRP A 62 13.93 6.04 16.77
N GLU A 63 13.84 6.91 17.78
CA GLU A 63 13.28 8.25 17.64
C GLU A 63 14.21 9.16 16.80
N VAL A 64 15.52 8.90 16.82
CA VAL A 64 16.48 9.58 15.93
C VAL A 64 16.22 9.15 14.49
N GLN A 65 16.10 7.85 14.24
CA GLN A 65 15.78 7.30 12.92
C GLN A 65 14.41 7.80 12.40
N ALA A 66 13.42 7.94 13.29
CA ALA A 66 12.10 8.46 12.95
C ALA A 66 12.11 9.95 12.59
N GLN A 67 12.90 10.77 13.29
CA GLN A 67 13.08 12.17 12.89
C GLN A 67 13.90 12.29 11.61
N LEU A 68 14.89 11.41 11.41
CA LEU A 68 15.68 11.37 10.20
C LEU A 68 14.84 11.07 8.96
N ILE A 69 13.92 10.10 9.02
CA ILE A 69 13.04 9.79 7.88
C ILE A 69 12.03 10.92 7.61
N LEU A 70 11.57 11.63 8.64
CA LEU A 70 10.73 12.82 8.46
C LEU A 70 11.49 13.94 7.73
N LEU A 71 12.72 14.22 8.18
CA LEU A 71 13.59 15.21 7.53
C LEU A 71 13.86 14.81 6.08
N ALA A 72 14.26 13.56 5.84
CA ALA A 72 14.54 13.07 4.50
C ALA A 72 13.31 13.17 3.58
N SER A 73 12.12 12.84 4.10
CA SER A 73 10.87 12.96 3.37
C SER A 73 10.53 14.40 2.98
N GLN A 74 10.79 15.37 3.85
CA GLN A 74 10.57 16.79 3.54
C GLN A 74 11.57 17.32 2.52
N LEU A 75 12.86 17.00 2.70
CA LEU A 75 13.91 17.40 1.77
C LEU A 75 13.68 16.82 0.36
N LEU A 76 13.26 15.55 0.26
CA LEU A 76 12.85 14.93 -1.01
C LEU A 76 11.70 15.69 -1.66
N HIS A 77 10.66 16.01 -0.89
CA HIS A 77 9.51 16.73 -1.43
C HIS A 77 9.90 18.11 -1.98
N HIS A 78 10.74 18.85 -1.24
CA HIS A 78 11.24 20.15 -1.68
C HIS A 78 12.11 20.04 -2.95
N ALA A 79 13.04 19.08 -2.99
CA ALA A 79 13.90 18.87 -4.15
C ALA A 79 13.08 18.62 -5.43
N ALA A 80 12.02 17.80 -5.35
CA ALA A 80 11.12 17.57 -6.48
C ALA A 80 10.33 18.82 -6.91
N THR A 81 9.83 19.62 -5.96
CA THR A 81 9.03 20.81 -6.28
C THR A 81 9.81 21.93 -6.95
N ARG A 82 11.13 21.97 -6.77
CA ARG A 82 12.02 22.98 -7.39
C ARG A 82 12.18 22.77 -8.89
N GLY A 83 12.03 21.54 -9.38
CA GLY A 83 12.23 21.21 -10.79
C GLY A 83 13.64 21.52 -11.33
N SER A 84 14.61 21.70 -10.43
CA SER A 84 16.01 21.95 -10.78
C SER A 84 16.65 20.67 -11.28
N THR A 85 17.38 20.76 -12.39
CA THR A 85 18.15 19.65 -12.97
C THR A 85 19.66 19.83 -12.73
N GLU A 86 20.02 20.59 -11.69
CA GLU A 86 21.43 20.76 -11.34
C GLU A 86 21.99 19.45 -10.76
N PRO A 87 23.21 19.04 -11.14
CA PRO A 87 23.81 17.78 -10.66
C PRO A 87 23.86 17.65 -9.14
N GLN A 88 24.02 18.77 -8.42
CA GLN A 88 24.07 18.78 -6.96
C GLN A 88 22.71 18.40 -6.33
N ASP A 89 21.61 18.77 -6.96
CA ASP A 89 20.27 18.39 -6.49
C ASP A 89 20.02 16.89 -6.73
N GLU A 90 20.54 16.32 -7.83
CA GLU A 90 20.48 14.88 -8.08
C GLU A 90 21.28 14.08 -7.04
N GLU A 91 22.52 14.49 -6.74
CA GLU A 91 23.34 13.86 -5.68
C GLU A 91 22.66 13.92 -4.30
N ALA A 92 22.02 15.05 -3.98
CA ALA A 92 21.27 15.21 -2.74
C ALA A 92 20.05 14.26 -2.68
N VAL A 93 19.30 14.14 -3.77
CA VAL A 93 18.18 13.21 -3.90
C VAL A 93 18.65 11.77 -3.74
N GLU A 94 19.74 11.37 -4.38
CA GLU A 94 20.31 10.02 -4.24
C GLU A 94 20.70 9.72 -2.78
N ALA A 95 21.36 10.66 -2.10
CA ALA A 95 21.72 10.51 -0.70
C ALA A 95 20.48 10.35 0.21
N LEU A 96 19.43 11.13 -0.04
CA LEU A 96 18.16 11.05 0.68
C LEU A 96 17.43 9.71 0.44
N LEU A 97 17.38 9.25 -0.81
CA LEU A 97 16.81 7.94 -1.16
C LEU A 97 17.62 6.80 -0.52
N LEU A 98 18.94 6.93 -0.42
CA LEU A 98 19.79 5.96 0.27
C LEU A 98 19.49 5.92 1.77
N ILE A 99 19.27 7.06 2.42
CA ILE A 99 18.82 7.12 3.82
C ILE A 99 17.51 6.34 4.00
N VAL A 100 16.52 6.60 3.15
CA VAL A 100 15.22 5.92 3.20
C VAL A 100 15.37 4.42 2.98
N SER A 101 16.14 4.02 1.96
CA SER A 101 16.41 2.62 1.63
C SER A 101 17.06 1.88 2.80
N ARG A 102 18.05 2.49 3.47
CA ARG A 102 18.69 1.90 4.66
C ARG A 102 17.71 1.73 5.81
N LEU A 103 16.87 2.73 6.09
CA LEU A 103 15.90 2.64 7.18
C LEU A 103 14.81 1.59 6.91
N PHE A 104 14.27 1.54 5.68
CA PHE A 104 13.23 0.57 5.31
C PHE A 104 13.76 -0.86 5.12
N GLY A 105 14.98 -0.99 4.62
CA GLY A 105 15.60 -2.27 4.28
C GLY A 105 16.35 -2.94 5.43
N ALA A 106 16.80 -2.19 6.45
CA ALA A 106 17.62 -2.76 7.50
C ALA A 106 16.83 -3.76 8.37
N PRO A 107 17.37 -4.96 8.62
CA PRO A 107 16.79 -5.88 9.59
C PRO A 107 16.87 -5.25 10.99
N GLY A 108 15.77 -5.35 11.75
CA GLY A 108 15.71 -4.82 13.11
C GLY A 108 15.31 -3.34 13.20
N THR A 109 15.05 -2.64 12.09
CA THR A 109 14.43 -1.31 12.16
C THR A 109 13.14 -1.37 12.99
N SER A 110 12.99 -0.43 13.91
CA SER A 110 11.81 -0.34 14.78
C SER A 110 10.52 -0.22 13.96
N LYS A 111 9.48 -0.96 14.37
CA LYS A 111 8.14 -0.87 13.76
C LYS A 111 7.59 0.56 13.75
N ILE A 112 7.96 1.34 14.76
CA ILE A 112 7.59 2.76 14.87
C ILE A 112 8.24 3.59 13.77
N VAL A 113 9.53 3.36 13.48
CA VAL A 113 10.25 4.08 12.41
C VAL A 113 9.62 3.76 11.05
N LEU A 114 9.28 2.48 10.83
CA LEU A 114 8.59 2.04 9.62
C LEU A 114 7.20 2.70 9.49
N GLN A 115 6.42 2.76 10.57
CA GLN A 115 5.12 3.42 10.61
C GLN A 115 5.21 4.92 10.29
N VAL A 116 6.14 5.63 10.95
CA VAL A 116 6.40 7.06 10.70
C VAL A 116 6.83 7.27 9.26
N GLY A 117 7.70 6.40 8.74
CA GLY A 117 8.15 6.45 7.35
C GLY A 117 7.03 6.21 6.34
N LEU A 118 6.12 5.26 6.59
CA LEU A 118 4.95 5.03 5.73
C LEU A 118 4.09 6.30 5.62
N CYS A 119 3.83 6.98 6.74
CA CYS A 119 3.03 8.21 6.76
C CYS A 119 3.77 9.38 6.10
N ALA A 120 5.08 9.54 6.36
CA ALA A 120 5.88 10.64 5.85
C ALA A 120 6.07 10.55 4.33
N LEU A 121 6.46 9.36 3.83
CA LEU A 121 6.90 9.17 2.45
C LEU A 121 5.76 9.01 1.45
N VAL A 122 4.50 8.89 1.90
CA VAL A 122 3.36 8.64 1.00
C VAL A 122 3.24 9.66 -0.14
N ARG A 123 3.54 10.94 0.15
CA ARG A 123 3.50 12.03 -0.84
C ARG A 123 4.68 12.01 -1.81
N ASN A 124 5.77 11.35 -1.43
CA ASN A 124 6.97 11.22 -2.23
C ASN A 124 6.89 10.07 -3.24
N LEU A 125 5.91 9.16 -3.11
CA LEU A 125 5.79 7.99 -4.00
C LEU A 125 5.56 8.35 -5.47
N ARG A 126 4.81 9.43 -5.74
CA ARG A 126 4.61 9.95 -7.11
C ARG A 126 5.87 10.57 -7.70
N LEU A 127 6.64 11.24 -6.85
CA LEU A 127 7.82 12.00 -7.23
C LEU A 127 9.03 11.08 -7.41
N TYR A 128 9.09 10.00 -6.62
CA TYR A 128 10.18 9.04 -6.60
C TYR A 128 9.63 7.60 -6.64
N PRO A 129 9.23 7.09 -7.83
CA PRO A 129 8.69 5.74 -7.98
C PRO A 129 9.64 4.62 -7.51
N SER A 130 10.95 4.88 -7.44
CA SER A 130 11.95 3.95 -6.89
C SER A 130 11.69 3.58 -5.42
N LEU A 131 10.90 4.38 -4.68
CA LEU A 131 10.50 4.09 -3.31
C LEU A 131 9.40 3.01 -3.22
N LEU A 132 8.60 2.82 -4.27
CA LEU A 132 7.41 1.96 -4.24
C LEU A 132 7.70 0.53 -3.77
N PRO A 133 8.74 -0.19 -4.27
CA PRO A 133 8.97 -1.57 -3.86
C PRO A 133 9.26 -1.70 -2.36
N ALA A 134 10.12 -0.84 -1.82
CA ALA A 134 10.42 -0.84 -0.39
C ALA A 134 9.21 -0.43 0.44
N TYR A 135 8.45 0.56 -0.02
CA TYR A 135 7.24 1.05 0.66
C TYR A 135 6.16 -0.03 0.77
N VAL A 136 5.83 -0.70 -0.34
CA VAL A 136 4.82 -1.79 -0.36
C VAL A 136 5.28 -2.96 0.50
N ALA A 137 6.56 -3.34 0.42
CA ALA A 137 7.11 -4.41 1.25
C ALA A 137 7.02 -4.08 2.76
N VAL A 138 7.31 -2.85 3.15
CA VAL A 138 7.18 -2.40 4.55
C VAL A 138 5.72 -2.38 5.00
N LEU A 139 4.79 -1.98 4.13
CA LEU A 139 3.36 -1.95 4.42
C LEU A 139 2.78 -3.35 4.63
N LEU A 140 3.10 -4.30 3.74
CA LEU A 140 2.64 -5.69 3.84
C LEU A 140 3.10 -6.34 5.17
N ARG A 141 4.30 -5.97 5.64
CA ARG A 141 4.89 -6.47 6.90
C ARG A 141 4.31 -5.84 8.18
N GLN A 142 3.44 -4.83 8.08
CA GLN A 142 2.84 -4.23 9.27
C GLN A 142 1.84 -5.18 9.95
N PRO A 143 1.62 -5.07 11.27
CA PRO A 143 0.52 -5.79 11.92
C PRO A 143 -0.84 -5.40 11.33
N ALA A 144 -1.77 -6.35 11.20
CA ALA A 144 -3.09 -6.13 10.60
C ALA A 144 -3.82 -4.91 11.18
N GLY A 145 -3.89 -4.80 12.51
CA GLY A 145 -4.55 -3.66 13.17
C GLY A 145 -3.88 -2.31 12.94
N LEU A 146 -2.58 -2.25 12.59
CA LEU A 146 -1.92 -1.01 12.16
C LEU A 146 -2.21 -0.74 10.68
N ARG A 147 -2.04 -1.75 9.83
CA ARG A 147 -2.28 -1.65 8.39
C ARG A 147 -3.71 -1.21 8.08
N GLN A 148 -4.71 -1.81 8.73
CA GLN A 148 -6.11 -1.41 8.58
C GLN A 148 -6.33 0.07 8.95
N ARG A 149 -5.69 0.59 10.01
CA ARG A 149 -5.80 2.02 10.35
C ARG A 149 -5.16 2.94 9.31
N LEU A 150 -4.07 2.50 8.69
CA LEU A 150 -3.40 3.26 7.63
C LEU A 150 -4.20 3.24 6.32
N LEU A 151 -4.97 2.19 6.05
CA LEU A 151 -5.67 1.99 4.79
C LEU A 151 -7.15 2.40 4.80
N THR A 152 -7.81 2.39 5.95
CA THR A 152 -9.25 2.65 6.07
C THR A 152 -9.52 4.16 5.99
N LYS A 153 -10.26 4.58 4.97
CA LYS A 153 -10.77 5.96 4.84
C LYS A 153 -11.71 6.28 6.00
N ALA A 154 -11.77 7.54 6.40
CA ALA A 154 -12.84 7.98 7.31
C ALA A 154 -14.19 7.81 6.61
N ASP A 155 -15.16 7.19 7.27
CA ASP A 155 -16.51 7.04 6.71
C ASP A 155 -17.12 8.43 6.46
N ASP A 156 -17.56 8.69 5.22
CA ASP A 156 -18.08 9.98 4.72
C ASP A 156 -19.31 10.52 5.50
N GLY A 157 -19.93 9.69 6.35
CA GLY A 157 -21.07 10.07 7.20
C GLY A 157 -20.74 10.25 8.68
N SER A 158 -19.53 9.90 9.11
CA SER A 158 -19.07 10.09 10.49
C SER A 158 -18.28 11.38 10.58
N ALA A 159 -18.42 12.14 11.68
CA ALA A 159 -17.55 13.29 11.93
C ALA A 159 -16.09 12.83 11.72
N PRO A 160 -15.26 13.57 10.96
CA PRO A 160 -13.92 13.13 10.60
C PRO A 160 -13.24 12.71 11.90
N PRO A 161 -12.82 11.44 12.01
CA PRO A 161 -12.19 10.97 13.23
C PRO A 161 -11.08 11.97 13.54
N PRO A 162 -11.02 12.53 14.76
CA PRO A 162 -10.01 13.53 15.11
C PRO A 162 -8.68 12.99 14.61
N ARG A 163 -7.93 13.78 13.82
CA ARG A 163 -6.64 13.38 13.22
C ARG A 163 -5.97 12.45 14.21
N ARG A 164 -5.88 11.17 13.86
CA ARG A 164 -5.46 10.15 14.83
C ARG A 164 -3.98 10.37 15.05
N LEU A 165 -3.66 11.24 16.00
CA LEU A 165 -2.33 11.38 16.54
C LEU A 165 -2.06 10.05 17.23
N ALA A 166 -1.36 9.15 16.53
CA ALA A 166 -0.83 7.99 17.18
C ALA A 166 0.17 8.51 18.21
N TYR A 167 -0.21 8.44 19.49
CA TYR A 167 0.66 8.75 20.60
C TYR A 167 1.77 7.70 20.67
N VAL A 168 2.76 7.83 19.80
CA VAL A 168 4.04 7.21 20.03
C VAL A 168 4.79 8.17 20.96
N MET A 169 4.58 8.01 22.27
CA MET A 169 5.32 8.79 23.27
C MET A 169 6.78 8.38 23.22
N GLY A 170 7.55 9.12 22.43
CA GLY A 170 9.00 9.16 22.56
C GLY A 170 9.40 9.74 23.90
N THR A 171 10.66 9.55 24.27
CA THR A 171 11.17 10.10 25.55
C THR A 171 11.26 11.63 25.54
N SER A 172 10.98 12.24 24.38
CA SER A 172 10.96 13.68 24.11
C SER A 172 9.53 14.26 24.03
N SER A 173 8.49 13.49 24.38
CA SER A 173 7.07 13.90 24.30
C SER A 173 6.63 14.38 22.91
N ARG A 174 7.31 13.94 21.84
CA ARG A 174 6.92 14.27 20.46
C ARG A 174 5.75 13.41 20.03
N LEU A 175 4.84 14.03 19.27
CA LEU A 175 3.71 13.35 18.65
C LEU A 175 4.02 13.12 17.18
N TYR A 176 3.68 11.94 16.69
CA TYR A 176 3.80 11.56 15.29
C TYR A 176 2.39 11.44 14.72
N GLU A 177 2.11 12.15 13.63
CA GLU A 177 0.83 12.05 12.95
C GLU A 177 0.74 10.70 12.20
N GLU A 178 -0.34 9.95 12.47
CA GLU A 178 -0.75 8.81 11.65
C GLU A 178 -1.82 9.33 10.68
N CYS A 179 -1.56 9.21 9.38
CA CYS A 179 -2.52 9.60 8.33
C CYS A 179 -3.05 8.36 7.59
N CYS A 180 -4.23 8.51 6.98
CA CYS A 180 -4.73 7.51 6.04
C CYS A 180 -3.91 7.60 4.75
N ILE A 181 -2.98 6.66 4.56
CA ILE A 181 -2.03 6.71 3.43
C ILE A 181 -2.74 6.43 2.10
N SER A 182 -3.85 5.70 2.12
CA SER A 182 -4.60 5.35 0.90
C SER A 182 -5.25 6.56 0.22
N GLU A 183 -5.49 7.65 0.96
CA GLU A 183 -6.00 8.91 0.41
C GLU A 183 -4.95 9.73 -0.33
N SER A 184 -3.67 9.49 -0.07
CA SER A 184 -2.56 10.31 -0.58
C SER A 184 -1.64 9.57 -1.57
N TRP A 185 -1.68 8.24 -1.61
CA TRP A 185 -0.74 7.47 -2.42
C TRP A 185 -1.12 7.41 -3.92
N PRO A 186 -0.16 7.10 -4.81
CA PRO A 186 -0.42 6.74 -6.20
C PRO A 186 -0.99 5.32 -6.29
N ALA A 187 -2.31 5.19 -6.19
CA ALA A 187 -2.99 3.91 -6.00
C ALA A 187 -2.70 2.87 -7.11
N LEU A 188 -2.66 3.31 -8.38
CA LEU A 188 -2.37 2.43 -9.51
C LEU A 188 -0.92 1.91 -9.45
N GLU A 189 0.04 2.76 -9.14
CA GLU A 189 1.45 2.43 -9.05
C GLU A 189 1.74 1.53 -7.85
N VAL A 190 1.04 1.72 -6.73
CA VAL A 190 1.05 0.80 -5.59
C VAL A 190 0.48 -0.56 -6.00
N GLY A 191 -0.67 -0.59 -6.70
CA GLY A 191 -1.28 -1.82 -7.22
C GLY A 191 -0.36 -2.57 -8.21
N ARG A 192 0.28 -1.84 -9.13
CA ARG A 192 1.29 -2.39 -10.06
C ARG A 192 2.49 -2.97 -9.34
N THR A 193 2.98 -2.27 -8.32
CA THR A 193 4.11 -2.72 -7.51
C THR A 193 3.77 -3.98 -6.74
N LEU A 194 2.59 -4.04 -6.10
CA LEU A 194 2.09 -5.23 -5.43
C LEU A 194 2.01 -6.42 -6.40
N ALA A 195 1.43 -6.23 -7.59
CA ALA A 195 1.32 -7.26 -8.60
C ALA A 195 2.70 -7.76 -9.07
N GLY A 196 3.64 -6.84 -9.34
CA GLY A 196 5.00 -7.17 -9.75
C GLY A 196 5.80 -7.90 -8.66
N GLN A 197 5.63 -7.53 -7.40
CA GLN A 197 6.26 -8.22 -6.27
C GLN A 197 5.71 -9.62 -6.05
N GLY A 198 4.40 -9.82 -6.24
CA GLY A 198 3.78 -11.13 -6.16
C GLY A 198 4.32 -12.09 -7.22
N GLU A 199 4.45 -11.62 -8.46
CA GLU A 199 5.05 -12.35 -9.58
C GLU A 199 6.53 -12.67 -9.33
N ALA A 200 7.33 -11.66 -8.94
CA ALA A 200 8.76 -11.82 -8.70
C ALA A 200 9.07 -12.77 -7.53
N SER A 201 8.23 -12.78 -6.50
CA SER A 201 8.38 -13.66 -5.33
C SER A 201 7.76 -15.03 -5.54
N GLN A 202 7.11 -15.27 -6.69
CA GLN A 202 6.36 -16.50 -6.99
C GLN A 202 5.39 -16.86 -5.85
N LEU A 203 4.59 -15.89 -5.40
CA LEU A 203 3.62 -16.13 -4.34
C LEU A 203 2.73 -17.32 -4.70
N ALA A 204 2.48 -18.21 -3.74
CA ALA A 204 1.59 -19.34 -3.94
C ALA A 204 0.11 -18.91 -3.86
N HIS A 205 -0.19 -17.99 -2.94
CA HIS A 205 -1.51 -17.43 -2.71
C HIS A 205 -1.36 -16.04 -2.07
N PHE A 206 -2.44 -15.28 -2.05
CA PHE A 206 -2.50 -14.05 -1.27
C PHE A 206 -2.74 -14.36 0.20
N GLU A 207 -2.04 -13.61 1.05
CA GLU A 207 -2.32 -13.43 2.48
C GLU A 207 -3.23 -12.21 2.70
N PRO A 208 -3.84 -12.03 3.89
CA PRO A 208 -4.74 -10.91 4.19
C PRO A 208 -4.16 -9.54 3.85
N GLU A 209 -2.87 -9.31 4.10
CA GLU A 209 -2.18 -8.08 3.78
C GLU A 209 -2.21 -7.70 2.29
N HIS A 210 -2.09 -8.68 1.40
CA HIS A 210 -2.07 -8.43 -0.04
C HIS A 210 -3.44 -7.97 -0.51
N LEU A 211 -4.49 -8.61 0.01
CA LEU A 211 -5.86 -8.29 -0.34
C LEU A 211 -6.29 -6.94 0.26
N GLU A 212 -5.91 -6.64 1.50
CA GLU A 212 -6.14 -5.34 2.13
C GLU A 212 -5.50 -4.20 1.35
N VAL A 213 -4.23 -4.35 0.93
CA VAL A 213 -3.53 -3.35 0.11
C VAL A 213 -4.18 -3.24 -1.27
N LEU A 214 -4.48 -4.36 -1.94
CA LEU A 214 -5.12 -4.34 -3.25
C LEU A 214 -6.48 -3.63 -3.20
N MET A 215 -7.32 -3.92 -2.20
CA MET A 215 -8.61 -3.26 -2.01
C MET A 215 -8.47 -1.77 -1.78
N ALA A 216 -7.50 -1.35 -0.95
CA ALA A 216 -7.23 0.06 -0.70
C ALA A 216 -6.71 0.82 -1.93
N CYS A 217 -6.16 0.12 -2.92
CA CYS A 217 -5.73 0.69 -4.18
C CYS A 217 -6.89 0.86 -5.18
N LEU A 218 -7.96 0.07 -5.09
CA LEU A 218 -9.01 0.08 -6.10
C LEU A 218 -9.84 1.37 -6.06
N PRO A 219 -10.05 2.04 -7.20
CA PRO A 219 -10.92 3.21 -7.30
C PRO A 219 -12.33 2.92 -6.78
N ASP A 220 -12.95 3.89 -6.12
CA ASP A 220 -14.30 3.77 -5.55
C ASP A 220 -15.34 3.30 -6.60
N PRO A 221 -16.43 2.63 -6.19
CA PRO A 221 -17.41 2.10 -7.13
C PRO A 221 -17.95 3.21 -8.04
N GLY A 222 -17.96 2.94 -9.35
CA GLY A 222 -18.45 3.89 -10.36
C GLY A 222 -17.37 4.81 -10.96
N VAL A 223 -16.13 4.78 -10.44
CA VAL A 223 -14.98 5.36 -11.13
C VAL A 223 -14.54 4.44 -12.27
N ASP A 224 -14.22 5.02 -13.42
CA ASP A 224 -13.78 4.27 -14.59
C ASP A 224 -12.40 3.62 -14.32
N LEU A 225 -12.29 2.31 -14.61
CA LEU A 225 -11.04 1.56 -14.66
C LEU A 225 -10.50 1.57 -16.08
N ASP A 226 -9.29 2.09 -16.25
CA ASP A 226 -8.58 2.08 -17.51
C ASP A 226 -7.86 0.74 -17.80
N ASP A 227 -7.18 0.68 -18.93
CA ASP A 227 -6.38 -0.48 -19.35
C ASP A 227 -5.23 -0.80 -18.39
N GLU A 228 -4.76 0.20 -17.64
CA GLU A 228 -3.66 0.02 -16.69
C GLU A 228 -4.12 -0.80 -15.48
N TRP A 229 -5.35 -0.55 -15.00
CA TRP A 229 -5.97 -1.37 -13.95
C TRP A 229 -6.27 -2.80 -14.40
N LEU A 230 -6.70 -2.99 -15.66
CA LEU A 230 -6.88 -4.33 -16.20
C LEU A 230 -5.56 -5.11 -16.24
N ALA A 231 -4.45 -4.45 -16.57
CA ALA A 231 -3.13 -5.09 -16.53
C ALA A 231 -2.73 -5.51 -15.11
N VAL A 232 -3.11 -4.73 -14.08
CA VAL A 232 -2.93 -5.13 -12.67
C VAL A 232 -3.79 -6.36 -12.36
N PHE A 233 -5.09 -6.34 -12.72
CA PHE A 233 -6.00 -7.45 -12.50
C PHE A 233 -5.51 -8.75 -13.13
N GLU A 234 -5.07 -8.70 -14.39
CA GLU A 234 -4.54 -9.87 -15.10
C GLU A 234 -3.40 -10.55 -14.36
N LYS A 235 -2.52 -9.77 -13.71
CA LYS A 235 -1.40 -10.29 -12.92
C LYS A 235 -1.84 -10.88 -11.59
N VAL A 236 -2.87 -10.34 -10.95
CA VAL A 236 -3.29 -10.75 -9.59
C VAL A 236 -4.48 -11.70 -9.56
N LYS A 237 -5.23 -11.86 -10.66
CA LYS A 237 -6.49 -12.59 -10.68
C LYS A 237 -6.35 -14.02 -10.17
N ALA A 238 -5.28 -14.73 -10.52
CA ALA A 238 -5.08 -16.10 -10.03
C ALA A 238 -5.09 -16.16 -8.50
N TYR A 239 -4.43 -15.19 -7.84
CA TYR A 239 -4.42 -15.09 -6.39
C TYR A 239 -5.77 -14.69 -5.80
N VAL A 240 -6.45 -13.71 -6.42
CA VAL A 240 -7.78 -13.26 -5.99
C VAL A 240 -8.81 -14.40 -6.09
N PHE A 241 -8.74 -15.19 -7.15
CA PHE A 241 -9.65 -16.31 -7.38
C PHE A 241 -9.36 -17.52 -6.49
N VAL A 242 -8.11 -17.72 -6.03
CA VAL A 242 -7.82 -18.65 -4.95
C VAL A 242 -8.34 -18.11 -3.62
N ALA A 243 -8.20 -16.81 -3.36
CA ALA A 243 -8.74 -16.16 -2.17
C ALA A 243 -10.28 -16.21 -2.08
N LEU A 244 -11.00 -16.35 -3.21
CA LEU A 244 -12.46 -16.56 -3.22
C LEU A 244 -12.89 -17.84 -2.47
N VAL A 245 -12.04 -18.86 -2.37
CA VAL A 245 -12.39 -20.12 -1.70
C VAL A 245 -11.79 -20.22 -0.29
N ASP A 246 -11.01 -19.22 0.12
CA ASP A 246 -10.46 -19.12 1.48
C ASP A 246 -11.47 -18.39 2.39
N PRO A 247 -11.90 -18.96 3.53
CA PRO A 247 -12.85 -18.32 4.43
C PRO A 247 -12.44 -16.94 4.94
N ALA A 248 -11.15 -16.71 5.19
CA ALA A 248 -10.64 -15.46 5.74
C ALA A 248 -10.53 -14.36 4.69
N LEU A 249 -10.37 -14.74 3.42
CA LEU A 249 -10.14 -13.81 2.30
C LEU A 249 -11.35 -13.64 1.38
N HIS A 250 -12.35 -14.54 1.49
CA HIS A 250 -13.50 -14.58 0.60
C HIS A 250 -14.15 -13.22 0.40
N HIS A 251 -14.45 -12.50 1.48
CA HIS A 251 -15.14 -11.21 1.39
C HIS A 251 -14.36 -10.19 0.55
N GLY A 252 -13.08 -9.96 0.87
CA GLY A 252 -12.27 -9.01 0.11
C GLY A 252 -12.04 -9.46 -1.34
N ALA A 253 -11.95 -10.77 -1.59
CA ALA A 253 -11.80 -11.30 -2.93
C ALA A 253 -13.07 -11.08 -3.78
N THR A 254 -14.25 -11.27 -3.18
CA THR A 254 -15.53 -10.94 -3.86
C THR A 254 -15.60 -9.46 -4.20
N ASP A 255 -15.17 -8.57 -3.32
CA ASP A 255 -15.16 -7.13 -3.59
C ASP A 255 -14.21 -6.74 -4.73
N VAL A 256 -13.01 -7.32 -4.77
CA VAL A 256 -12.08 -7.12 -5.89
C VAL A 256 -12.73 -7.57 -7.20
N VAL A 257 -13.33 -8.78 -7.24
CA VAL A 257 -13.97 -9.27 -8.47
C VAL A 257 -15.15 -8.39 -8.87
N ARG A 258 -16.00 -7.97 -7.92
CA ARG A 258 -17.10 -7.00 -8.18
C ARG A 258 -16.57 -5.73 -8.82
N ARG A 259 -15.51 -5.14 -8.27
CA ARG A 259 -14.92 -3.88 -8.78
C ARG A 259 -14.51 -4.00 -10.25
N PHE A 260 -13.95 -5.14 -10.67
CA PHE A 260 -13.54 -5.34 -12.06
C PHE A 260 -14.70 -5.75 -12.98
N TRP A 261 -15.54 -6.70 -12.57
CA TRP A 261 -16.65 -7.20 -13.40
C TRP A 261 -17.77 -6.19 -13.59
N LEU A 262 -17.95 -5.27 -12.65
CA LEU A 262 -18.95 -4.20 -12.70
C LEU A 262 -18.32 -2.83 -13.02
N SER A 263 -17.06 -2.81 -13.44
CA SER A 263 -16.35 -1.58 -13.76
C SER A 263 -16.93 -0.85 -14.97
N ARG A 264 -16.65 0.44 -15.02
CA ARG A 264 -16.81 1.24 -16.24
C ARG A 264 -15.41 1.53 -16.81
N PRO A 265 -15.27 1.75 -18.14
CA PRO A 265 -16.29 1.55 -19.16
C PRO A 265 -16.65 0.06 -19.31
N GLN A 266 -17.82 -0.25 -19.85
CA GLN A 266 -18.30 -1.64 -19.99
C GLN A 266 -17.33 -2.53 -20.80
N ALA A 267 -16.56 -1.96 -21.72
CA ALA A 267 -15.52 -2.68 -22.45
C ALA A 267 -14.42 -3.25 -21.53
N ALA A 268 -14.06 -2.53 -20.46
CA ALA A 268 -13.09 -2.99 -19.46
C ALA A 268 -13.64 -4.16 -18.66
N ALA A 269 -14.90 -4.04 -18.19
CA ALA A 269 -15.61 -5.10 -17.51
C ALA A 269 -15.70 -6.39 -18.36
N LEU A 270 -16.07 -6.29 -19.64
CA LEU A 270 -16.15 -7.43 -20.55
C LEU A 270 -14.81 -8.16 -20.69
N ARG A 271 -13.71 -7.41 -20.78
CA ARG A 271 -12.36 -7.99 -20.84
C ARG A 271 -11.98 -8.68 -19.54
N ALA A 272 -12.30 -8.07 -18.38
CA ALA A 272 -12.05 -8.68 -17.09
C ALA A 272 -12.86 -9.97 -16.89
N ILE A 273 -14.13 -9.99 -17.32
CA ILE A 273 -15.01 -11.16 -17.27
C ILE A 273 -14.45 -12.30 -18.14
N GLU A 274 -14.15 -12.01 -19.41
CA GLU A 274 -13.63 -13.01 -20.34
C GLU A 274 -12.30 -13.59 -19.84
N ALA A 275 -11.40 -12.73 -19.37
CA ALA A 275 -10.10 -13.16 -18.87
C ALA A 275 -10.19 -13.93 -17.54
N SER A 276 -11.31 -13.83 -16.81
CA SER A 276 -11.57 -14.56 -15.56
C SER A 276 -12.08 -15.98 -15.78
N LYS A 277 -12.63 -16.30 -16.97
CA LYS A 277 -13.35 -17.56 -17.24
C LYS A 277 -12.57 -18.81 -16.84
N LYS A 278 -11.33 -18.93 -17.32
CA LYS A 278 -10.46 -20.09 -17.03
C LYS A 278 -10.09 -20.15 -15.54
N THR A 279 -9.83 -19.01 -14.92
CA THR A 279 -9.43 -18.94 -13.51
C THR A 279 -10.60 -19.30 -12.60
N LEU A 280 -11.82 -18.85 -12.91
CA LEU A 280 -13.03 -19.23 -12.18
C LEU A 280 -13.28 -20.74 -12.25
N LEU A 281 -13.15 -21.35 -13.44
CA LEU A 281 -13.28 -22.80 -13.58
C LEU A 281 -12.29 -23.56 -12.68
N GLN A 282 -11.04 -23.08 -12.61
CA GLN A 282 -10.04 -23.64 -11.71
C GLN A 282 -10.42 -23.44 -10.23
N THR A 283 -10.96 -22.29 -9.86
CA THR A 283 -11.47 -22.01 -8.52
C THR A 283 -12.59 -22.98 -8.12
N LEU A 284 -13.56 -23.24 -9.00
CA LEU A 284 -14.62 -24.22 -8.73
C LEU A 284 -14.04 -25.62 -8.51
N ARG A 285 -13.05 -26.01 -9.32
CA ARG A 285 -12.34 -27.29 -9.12
C ARG A 285 -11.64 -27.36 -7.77
N ILE A 286 -11.00 -26.28 -7.33
CA ILE A 286 -10.36 -26.23 -6.00
C ILE A 286 -11.43 -26.31 -4.90
N ASN A 287 -12.56 -25.62 -5.06
CA ASN A 287 -13.63 -25.56 -4.08
C ASN A 287 -14.38 -26.88 -3.89
N TYR A 288 -14.56 -27.65 -4.97
CA TYR A 288 -15.36 -28.89 -4.95
C TYR A 288 -14.54 -30.17 -5.07
N GLY A 289 -13.24 -30.09 -5.38
CA GLY A 289 -12.34 -31.25 -5.38
C GLY A 289 -12.05 -31.77 -3.97
N ASP A 290 -11.21 -32.80 -3.81
CA ASP A 290 -10.80 -33.31 -2.50
C ASP A 290 -9.37 -32.84 -2.18
N THR A 291 -9.20 -31.56 -1.82
CA THR A 291 -7.88 -30.94 -1.58
C THR A 291 -7.49 -30.85 -0.10
N GLY A 292 -8.38 -31.24 0.82
CA GLY A 292 -8.10 -31.25 2.26
C GLY A 292 -7.92 -29.88 2.92
N HIS A 293 -8.08 -28.79 2.18
CA HIS A 293 -7.99 -27.42 2.71
C HIS A 293 -9.32 -26.94 3.31
N THR A 294 -9.23 -26.04 4.28
CA THR A 294 -10.40 -25.30 4.79
C THR A 294 -10.92 -24.40 3.68
N ARG A 295 -12.22 -24.49 3.39
CA ARG A 295 -12.87 -23.74 2.30
C ARG A 295 -13.99 -22.89 2.83
N VAL A 296 -14.29 -21.83 2.10
CA VAL A 296 -15.49 -21.04 2.32
C VAL A 296 -16.73 -21.93 2.26
N HIS A 297 -17.74 -21.63 3.07
CA HIS A 297 -19.03 -22.29 2.95
C HIS A 297 -19.60 -22.08 1.54
N GLU A 298 -20.05 -23.18 0.93
CA GLU A 298 -20.62 -23.16 -0.43
C GLU A 298 -21.72 -22.10 -0.58
N ALA A 299 -22.57 -21.93 0.44
CA ALA A 299 -23.63 -20.92 0.44
C ALA A 299 -23.11 -19.49 0.21
N ALA A 300 -21.93 -19.14 0.73
CA ALA A 300 -21.33 -17.81 0.54
C ALA A 300 -20.80 -17.63 -0.89
N LEU A 301 -20.12 -18.65 -1.44
CA LEU A 301 -19.67 -18.63 -2.83
C LEU A 301 -20.87 -18.56 -3.79
N LEU A 302 -21.91 -19.36 -3.57
CA LEU A 302 -23.14 -19.31 -4.38
C LEU A 302 -23.87 -17.99 -4.24
N ALA A 303 -23.90 -17.37 -3.06
CA ALA A 303 -24.49 -16.04 -2.88
C ALA A 303 -23.78 -15.00 -3.76
N PHE A 304 -22.45 -15.01 -3.78
CA PHE A 304 -21.66 -14.15 -4.67
C PHE A 304 -21.92 -14.44 -6.15
N LEU A 305 -21.91 -15.71 -6.57
CA LEU A 305 -22.15 -16.07 -7.97
C LEU A 305 -23.57 -15.71 -8.43
N ARG A 306 -24.58 -15.88 -7.56
CA ARG A 306 -25.97 -15.45 -7.82
C ARG A 306 -26.06 -13.94 -7.97
N GLU A 307 -25.43 -13.19 -7.07
CA GLU A 307 -25.36 -11.73 -7.18
C GLU A 307 -24.76 -11.31 -8.53
N MET A 308 -23.64 -11.90 -8.95
CA MET A 308 -23.02 -11.60 -10.23
C MET A 308 -23.89 -12.01 -11.43
N ARG A 309 -24.56 -13.16 -11.36
CA ARG A 309 -25.55 -13.58 -12.37
C ARG A 309 -26.71 -12.59 -12.48
N ASP A 310 -27.21 -12.09 -11.35
CA ASP A 310 -28.38 -11.20 -11.30
C ASP A 310 -28.11 -9.81 -11.91
N HIS A 311 -26.83 -9.43 -12.04
CA HIS A 311 -26.44 -8.27 -12.86
C HIS A 311 -26.65 -8.50 -14.38
N GLY A 312 -26.78 -9.75 -14.81
CA GLY A 312 -27.18 -10.13 -16.16
C GLY A 312 -26.09 -9.97 -17.23
N GLY A 313 -26.54 -9.98 -18.50
CA GLY A 313 -25.69 -9.77 -19.67
C GLY A 313 -24.53 -10.75 -19.77
N ALA A 314 -23.35 -10.23 -20.13
CA ALA A 314 -22.14 -11.03 -20.32
C ALA A 314 -21.67 -11.76 -19.05
N ILE A 315 -22.01 -11.27 -17.86
CA ILE A 315 -21.66 -11.95 -16.61
C ILE A 315 -22.45 -13.25 -16.48
N ALA A 316 -23.78 -13.18 -16.67
CA ALA A 316 -24.64 -14.36 -16.64
C ALA A 316 -24.26 -15.38 -17.71
N GLU A 317 -23.96 -14.93 -18.95
CA GLU A 317 -23.51 -15.79 -20.05
C GLU A 317 -22.18 -16.49 -19.73
N MET A 318 -21.20 -15.75 -19.18
CA MET A 318 -19.90 -16.31 -18.79
C MET A 318 -20.07 -17.32 -17.65
N LEU A 319 -20.85 -17.01 -16.62
CA LEU A 319 -21.12 -17.91 -15.50
C LEU A 319 -21.80 -19.20 -15.98
N GLN A 320 -22.78 -19.11 -16.88
CA GLN A 320 -23.44 -20.27 -17.47
C GLN A 320 -22.41 -21.14 -18.22
N ALA A 321 -21.59 -20.52 -19.07
CA ALA A 321 -20.55 -21.23 -19.82
C ALA A 321 -19.52 -21.91 -18.92
N VAL A 322 -19.12 -21.29 -17.79
CA VAL A 322 -18.20 -21.89 -16.82
C VAL A 322 -18.85 -23.07 -16.11
N VAL A 323 -20.12 -22.95 -15.69
CA VAL A 323 -20.84 -24.04 -15.01
C VAL A 323 -21.06 -25.22 -15.94
N ASP A 324 -21.44 -24.99 -17.20
CA ASP A 324 -21.59 -26.06 -18.18
C ASP A 324 -20.27 -26.76 -18.45
N GLN A 325 -19.18 -25.99 -18.63
CA GLN A 325 -17.84 -26.56 -18.79
C GLN A 325 -17.39 -27.36 -17.55
N PHE A 326 -17.72 -26.88 -16.35
CA PHE A 326 -17.42 -27.60 -15.11
C PHE A 326 -18.22 -28.89 -14.99
N ARG A 327 -19.51 -28.88 -15.34
CA ARG A 327 -20.38 -30.06 -15.39
C ARG A 327 -19.82 -31.12 -16.34
N GLU A 328 -19.37 -30.72 -17.52
CA GLU A 328 -18.82 -31.62 -18.53
C GLU A 328 -17.47 -32.21 -18.10
N ALA A 329 -16.55 -31.37 -17.61
CA ALA A 329 -15.18 -31.80 -17.29
C ALA A 329 -15.03 -32.44 -15.88
N HIS A 330 -15.91 -32.08 -14.94
CA HIS A 330 -15.82 -32.42 -13.51
C HIS A 330 -17.18 -32.87 -12.96
N ASN A 331 -17.84 -33.80 -13.66
CA ASN A 331 -19.20 -34.26 -13.34
C ASN A 331 -19.36 -34.75 -11.89
N VAL A 332 -18.35 -35.43 -11.33
CA VAL A 332 -18.43 -35.97 -9.96
C VAL A 332 -18.47 -34.84 -8.93
N GLU A 333 -17.59 -33.86 -9.07
CA GLU A 333 -17.56 -32.66 -8.23
C GLU A 333 -18.82 -31.81 -8.42
N PHE A 334 -19.30 -31.69 -9.67
CA PHE A 334 -20.54 -30.97 -9.97
C PHE A 334 -21.77 -31.60 -9.29
N GLN A 335 -21.91 -32.93 -9.32
CA GLN A 335 -23.02 -33.64 -8.64
C GLN A 335 -23.03 -33.47 -7.12
N ARG A 336 -21.88 -33.11 -6.52
CA ARG A 336 -21.76 -32.83 -5.08
C ARG A 336 -22.02 -31.36 -4.75
N SER A 337 -22.04 -30.49 -5.74
CA SER A 337 -22.29 -29.06 -5.61
C SER A 337 -23.75 -28.72 -5.83
N SER A 338 -24.16 -27.53 -5.39
CA SER A 338 -25.46 -26.91 -5.66
C SER A 338 -25.35 -25.84 -6.76
N LEU A 339 -24.45 -26.04 -7.72
CA LEU A 339 -24.23 -25.13 -8.86
C LEU A 339 -25.37 -25.17 -9.90
N ASP A 340 -26.16 -26.23 -9.92
CA ASP A 340 -27.41 -26.33 -10.71
C ASP A 340 -28.42 -25.26 -10.29
N ALA A 341 -28.60 -25.05 -8.98
CA ALA A 341 -29.45 -24.01 -8.39
C ALA A 341 -28.95 -22.57 -8.65
N LEU A 342 -27.88 -22.39 -9.43
CA LEU A 342 -27.45 -21.07 -9.92
C LEU A 342 -28.26 -20.63 -11.14
N PHE A 343 -28.98 -21.51 -11.85
CA PHE A 343 -29.74 -21.14 -13.06
C PHE A 343 -31.19 -21.64 -13.09
N GLU A 344 -31.67 -22.16 -11.96
CA GLU A 344 -33.09 -22.36 -11.69
C GLU A 344 -33.78 -21.03 -11.31
#